data_AF-A0A8H7G4Q5-F1
#
_entry.id   AF-A0A8H7G4Q5-F1
#
_cell.length_a   1.000
_cell.length_b   1.000
_cell.length_c   1.000
_cell.angle_alpha   90.00
_cell.angle_beta   90.00
_cell.angle_gamma   90.00
#
_symmetry.space_group_name_H-M   'P 1'
#
loop_
_entity.id
_entity.type
_entity.pdbx_description
1 polymer ?
#
loop_
_entity_poly.entity_id
_entity_poly.type
_entity_poly.pdbx_seq_one_letter_code
_entity_poly.pdbx_strand_id
1 'polypeptide(L)'
;MDNRMQKYYDAAGACAFLDSVAEERMNGKQQLRQMAAYAKDSGPSMLCIQSSEADGVRLAAADANEGCVEEAVLRVQGVICRSHLPPKRKLLRGEPENVRYMQQAFTLVGCGSGSFDLAIEGAFTIAEYLSRQDSDMAPWKPSNIGHNLAIEASNRLFVKQTKQHDHKPVAMDASVDPHGTLQKMADGQYVHTEDCVVRYFKRDESQDGTISYNKAESGLFKIGDIVEAQCSFIVIPTRSGQRTMKIILRAMTMLNSDFSKAARLALWKAEALNTQNTMEVHTKIAHRRTVGYEADAEAEDDVDIMNKRVKTMQVDSN
;
A
#
# COMPACT_ATOMS: atom_id res chain seq x y z
N MET A 1 -14.12 2.58 -2.44
CA MET A 1 -13.91 4.05 -2.60
C MET A 1 -15.11 4.75 -1.99
N ASP A 2 -14.93 5.85 -1.25
CA ASP A 2 -16.06 6.64 -0.74
C ASP A 2 -16.90 7.13 -1.93
N ASN A 3 -18.22 6.95 -1.88
CA ASN A 3 -19.16 7.36 -2.94
C ASN A 3 -18.98 8.85 -3.32
N ARG A 4 -18.54 9.70 -2.38
CA ARG A 4 -18.28 11.12 -2.63
C ARG A 4 -17.05 11.36 -3.49
N MET A 5 -15.99 10.58 -3.27
CA MET A 5 -14.74 10.69 -4.05
C MET A 5 -14.90 10.08 -5.44
N GLN A 6 -15.73 9.03 -5.57
CA GLN A 6 -15.92 8.30 -6.83
C GLN A 6 -16.39 9.21 -7.98
N LYS A 7 -17.21 10.22 -7.70
CA LYS A 7 -17.67 11.20 -8.70
C LYS A 7 -16.53 12.00 -9.35
N TYR A 8 -15.46 12.26 -8.60
CA TYR A 8 -14.35 13.10 -9.05
C TYR A 8 -13.14 12.30 -9.51
N TYR A 9 -13.20 10.98 -9.41
CA TYR A 9 -12.09 10.12 -9.77
C TYR A 9 -12.14 9.77 -11.26
N ASP A 10 -11.06 10.08 -11.97
CA ASP A 10 -10.91 9.72 -13.38
C ASP A 10 -10.60 8.23 -13.53
N ALA A 11 -11.66 7.42 -13.51
CA ALA A 11 -11.56 5.97 -13.65
C ALA A 11 -11.05 5.54 -15.04
N ALA A 12 -11.38 6.30 -16.09
CA ALA A 12 -10.97 6.00 -17.45
C ALA A 12 -9.46 6.22 -17.64
N GLY A 13 -8.94 7.36 -17.16
CA GLY A 13 -7.50 7.63 -17.16
C GLY A 13 -6.73 6.66 -16.28
N ALA A 14 -7.26 6.30 -15.10
CA ALA A 14 -6.64 5.30 -14.24
C ALA A 14 -6.60 3.90 -14.88
N CYS A 15 -7.67 3.51 -15.59
CA CYS A 15 -7.75 2.28 -16.38
C CYS A 15 -6.68 2.25 -17.49
N ALA A 16 -6.59 3.31 -18.29
CA ALA A 16 -5.59 3.41 -19.36
C ALA A 16 -4.16 3.34 -18.80
N PHE A 17 -3.89 3.99 -17.65
CA PHE A 17 -2.59 3.90 -16.99
C PHE A 17 -2.28 2.48 -16.50
N LEU A 18 -3.26 1.79 -15.91
CA LEU A 18 -3.11 0.41 -15.46
C LEU A 18 -2.72 -0.52 -16.61
N ASP A 19 -3.46 -0.45 -17.72
CA ASP A 19 -3.20 -1.30 -18.89
C ASP A 19 -1.84 -1.00 -19.51
N SER A 20 -1.42 0.27 -19.57
CA SER A 20 -0.08 0.64 -20.04
C SER A 20 1.03 0.06 -19.17
N VAL A 21 0.92 0.14 -17.84
CA VAL A 21 1.93 -0.45 -16.94
C VAL A 21 1.90 -1.98 -17.01
N ALA A 22 0.72 -2.59 -17.08
CA ALA A 22 0.61 -4.04 -17.20
C ALA A 22 1.23 -4.55 -18.50
N GLU A 23 1.03 -3.85 -19.62
CA GLU A 23 1.66 -4.17 -20.90
C GLU A 23 3.20 -4.07 -20.83
N GLU A 24 3.73 -2.99 -20.24
CA GLU A 24 5.18 -2.84 -19.99
C GLU A 24 5.72 -4.04 -19.19
N ARG A 25 5.00 -4.46 -18.15
CA ARG A 25 5.40 -5.57 -17.27
C ARG A 25 5.31 -6.93 -17.96
N MET A 26 4.28 -7.14 -18.78
CA MET A 26 4.07 -8.37 -19.53
C MET A 26 5.06 -8.55 -20.68
N ASN A 27 5.56 -7.46 -21.26
CA ASN A 27 6.58 -7.51 -22.32
C ASN A 27 8.02 -7.54 -21.76
N GLY A 28 8.19 -7.36 -20.45
CA GLY A 28 9.49 -7.33 -19.79
C GLY A 28 9.99 -8.69 -19.27
N LYS A 29 11.20 -8.69 -18.70
CA LYS A 29 11.83 -9.86 -18.06
C LYS A 29 11.04 -10.43 -16.86
N GLN A 30 10.00 -9.72 -16.40
CA GLN A 30 9.20 -10.06 -15.23
C GLN A 30 7.80 -10.60 -15.61
N GLN A 31 7.59 -10.96 -16.87
CA GLN A 31 6.31 -11.47 -17.38
C GLN A 31 5.77 -12.64 -16.54
N LEU A 32 6.61 -13.65 -16.27
CA LEU A 32 6.22 -14.83 -15.48
C LEU A 32 5.93 -14.51 -14.01
N ARG A 33 6.30 -13.32 -13.54
CA ARG A 33 5.92 -12.84 -12.20
C ARG A 33 4.64 -12.02 -12.23
N GLN A 34 3.97 -11.85 -13.36
CA GLN A 34 2.65 -11.20 -13.42
C GLN A 34 1.54 -12.22 -13.19
N MET A 35 0.60 -11.88 -12.31
CA MET A 35 -0.56 -12.73 -12.05
C MET A 35 -1.39 -12.96 -13.32
N ALA A 36 -1.51 -11.95 -14.18
CA ALA A 36 -2.19 -12.03 -15.47
C ALA A 36 -1.58 -13.06 -16.45
N ALA A 37 -0.30 -13.41 -16.29
CA ALA A 37 0.33 -14.43 -17.13
C ALA A 37 -0.27 -15.84 -16.93
N TYR A 38 -0.93 -16.06 -15.79
CA TYR A 38 -1.52 -17.35 -15.42
C TYR A 38 -2.99 -17.49 -15.84
N ALA A 39 -3.58 -16.48 -16.47
CA ALA A 39 -4.95 -16.56 -17.01
C ALA A 39 -5.07 -17.60 -18.14
N LYS A 40 -3.98 -17.78 -18.91
CA LYS A 40 -3.89 -18.78 -19.97
C LYS A 40 -3.31 -20.05 -19.36
N ASP A 41 -3.97 -21.18 -19.57
CA ASP A 41 -3.79 -22.53 -18.97
C ASP A 41 -2.35 -23.14 -19.02
N SER A 42 -1.38 -22.37 -19.49
CA SER A 42 0.05 -22.71 -19.62
C SER A 42 0.89 -22.36 -18.37
N GLY A 43 0.33 -21.63 -17.39
CA GLY A 43 1.06 -21.11 -16.23
C GLY A 43 1.57 -22.12 -15.18
N PRO A 44 0.90 -23.24 -14.86
CA PRO A 44 1.24 -24.02 -13.66
C PRO A 44 2.53 -24.84 -13.74
N SER A 45 3.15 -25.03 -14.92
CA SER A 45 4.31 -25.92 -15.05
C SER A 45 5.56 -25.44 -14.30
N MET A 46 5.61 -24.15 -13.93
CA MET A 46 6.70 -23.55 -13.16
C MET A 46 6.39 -23.42 -11.66
N LEU A 47 5.17 -23.76 -11.26
CA LEU A 47 4.73 -23.67 -9.87
C LEU A 47 4.74 -25.07 -9.24
N CYS A 48 5.13 -25.12 -7.98
CA CYS A 48 5.03 -26.31 -7.16
C CYS A 48 4.41 -25.98 -5.81
N ILE A 49 4.02 -27.02 -5.09
CA ILE A 49 3.42 -26.89 -3.78
C ILE A 49 4.43 -27.26 -2.71
N GLN A 50 4.53 -26.40 -1.70
CA GLN A 50 5.25 -26.71 -0.47
C GLN A 50 4.24 -26.86 0.66
N SER A 51 4.13 -28.05 1.22
CA SER A 51 3.29 -28.32 2.39
C SER A 51 4.12 -28.22 3.68
N SER A 52 3.57 -27.54 4.68
CA SER A 52 4.04 -27.59 6.07
C SER A 52 2.86 -28.02 6.94
N GLU A 53 3.08 -29.01 7.81
CA GLU A 53 2.04 -29.48 8.75
C GLU A 53 1.53 -28.35 9.67
N ALA A 54 2.38 -27.35 9.94
CA ALA A 54 2.10 -26.22 10.82
C ALA A 54 1.47 -25.02 10.10
N ASP A 55 1.94 -24.71 8.89
CA ASP A 55 1.75 -23.41 8.26
C ASP A 55 0.83 -23.44 7.04
N GLY A 56 0.22 -24.60 6.73
CA GLY A 56 -0.65 -24.78 5.57
C GLY A 56 0.13 -25.10 4.29
N VAL A 57 -0.56 -24.97 3.16
CA VAL A 57 -0.01 -25.29 1.84
C VAL A 57 0.34 -23.99 1.13
N ARG A 58 1.58 -23.85 0.65
CA ARG A 58 2.06 -22.64 0.00
C ARG A 58 2.39 -22.90 -1.46
N LEU A 59 2.14 -21.89 -2.28
CA LEU A 59 2.59 -21.87 -3.66
C LEU A 59 4.06 -21.45 -3.71
N ALA A 60 4.85 -22.24 -4.41
CA ALA A 60 6.28 -22.01 -4.60
C ALA A 60 6.64 -22.09 -6.08
N ALA A 61 7.78 -21.50 -6.44
CA ALA A 61 8.35 -21.56 -7.78
C ALA A 61 9.71 -22.26 -7.70
N ALA A 62 9.99 -23.13 -8.67
CA ALA A 62 11.29 -23.77 -8.78
C ALA A 62 12.33 -22.72 -9.24
N ASP A 63 13.43 -22.59 -8.50
CA ASP A 63 14.60 -21.85 -9.00
C ASP A 63 15.33 -22.72 -10.03
N ALA A 64 15.49 -22.19 -11.24
CA ALA A 64 16.17 -22.84 -12.35
C ALA A 64 17.67 -23.09 -12.08
N ASN A 65 18.27 -22.39 -11.11
CA ASN A 65 19.72 -22.39 -10.92
C ASN A 65 20.22 -23.17 -9.69
N GLU A 66 19.39 -23.39 -8.66
CA GLU A 66 19.91 -23.89 -7.37
C GLU A 66 19.19 -25.15 -6.83
N GLY A 67 18.14 -25.64 -7.49
CA GLY A 67 17.33 -26.73 -6.93
C GLY A 67 16.61 -26.36 -5.63
N CYS A 68 16.68 -25.09 -5.24
CA CYS A 68 15.92 -24.49 -4.15
C CYS A 68 14.53 -24.07 -4.64
N VAL A 69 13.54 -24.26 -3.77
CA VAL A 69 12.15 -23.89 -4.00
C VAL A 69 11.91 -22.59 -3.26
N GLU A 70 11.58 -21.52 -3.98
CA GLU A 70 11.29 -20.19 -3.40
C GLU A 70 9.78 -19.92 -3.36
N GLU A 71 9.33 -19.07 -2.45
CA GLU A 71 7.92 -18.64 -2.42
C GLU A 71 7.52 -17.98 -3.76
N ALA A 72 6.40 -18.43 -4.34
CA ALA A 72 5.89 -17.84 -5.58
C ALA A 72 5.26 -16.48 -5.28
N VAL A 73 5.99 -15.41 -5.58
CA VAL A 73 5.52 -14.02 -5.42
C VAL A 73 5.15 -13.43 -6.78
N LEU A 74 3.85 -13.26 -7.00
CA LEU A 74 3.27 -12.70 -8.21
C LEU A 74 2.87 -11.24 -8.03
N ARG A 75 2.82 -10.50 -9.13
CA ARG A 75 2.55 -9.07 -9.19
C ARG A 75 1.18 -8.81 -9.80
N VAL A 76 0.49 -7.82 -9.26
CA VAL A 76 -0.76 -7.31 -9.82
C VAL A 76 -0.82 -5.79 -9.64
N GLN A 77 -1.16 -5.08 -10.72
CA GLN A 77 -1.36 -3.64 -10.70
C GLN A 77 -2.85 -3.34 -10.52
N GLY A 78 -3.21 -2.38 -9.67
CA GLY A 78 -4.61 -2.03 -9.45
C GLY A 78 -4.78 -0.72 -8.70
N VAL A 79 -6.04 -0.27 -8.57
CA VAL A 79 -6.40 0.91 -7.79
C VAL A 79 -6.81 0.49 -6.38
N ILE A 80 -6.26 1.14 -5.34
CA ILE A 80 -6.68 0.89 -3.96
C ILE A 80 -8.12 1.36 -3.78
N CYS A 81 -9.05 0.44 -3.52
CA CYS A 81 -10.44 0.77 -3.26
C CYS A 81 -10.79 0.74 -1.76
N ARG A 82 -10.04 -0.05 -0.97
CA ARG A 82 -10.11 -0.17 0.48
C ARG A 82 -8.71 -0.49 1.02
N SER A 83 -8.40 0.03 2.20
CA SER A 83 -7.18 -0.29 2.92
C SER A 83 -7.49 -0.43 4.41
N HIS A 84 -6.92 -1.44 5.03
CA HIS A 84 -6.87 -1.60 6.49
C HIS A 84 -5.40 -1.60 6.89
N LEU A 85 -4.93 -0.46 7.39
CA LEU A 85 -3.57 -0.28 7.87
C LEU A 85 -3.61 -0.12 9.38
N PRO A 86 -2.61 -0.63 10.10
CA PRO A 86 -2.54 -0.45 11.54
C PRO A 86 -2.55 1.03 11.91
N PRO A 87 -3.11 1.37 13.08
CA PRO A 87 -3.11 2.75 13.57
C PRO A 87 -1.66 3.23 13.75
N LYS A 88 -1.35 4.36 13.11
CA LYS A 88 -0.09 5.09 13.29
C LYS A 88 -0.09 6.00 14.52
N ARG A 89 -1.23 6.16 15.19
CA ARG A 89 -1.39 7.05 16.34
C ARG A 89 -1.14 6.27 17.63
N LYS A 90 -0.74 6.99 18.69
CA LYS A 90 -0.80 6.46 20.04
C LYS A 90 -2.25 6.07 20.33
N LEU A 91 -2.48 4.78 20.60
CA LEU A 91 -3.78 4.33 21.07
C LEU A 91 -4.15 5.08 22.35
N LEU A 92 -5.42 5.48 22.44
CA LEU A 92 -5.91 6.09 23.66
C LEU A 92 -5.93 5.04 24.76
N ARG A 93 -5.66 5.46 26.00
CA ARG A 93 -5.60 4.57 27.16
C ARG A 93 -6.97 3.89 27.32
N GLY A 94 -7.03 2.57 27.08
CA GLY A 94 -8.26 1.79 27.20
C GLY A 94 -8.91 1.36 25.88
N GLU A 95 -8.30 1.60 24.71
CA GLU A 95 -8.72 0.96 23.45
C GLU A 95 -8.07 -0.44 23.34
N PRO A 96 -8.83 -1.54 23.51
CA PRO A 96 -8.31 -2.87 23.28
C PRO A 96 -8.46 -3.17 21.79
N GLU A 97 -7.49 -2.78 20.96
CA GLU A 97 -7.35 -3.47 19.68
C GLU A 97 -6.78 -4.85 19.95
N ASN A 98 -7.57 -5.87 19.67
CA ASN A 98 -7.19 -7.25 19.88
C ASN A 98 -6.07 -7.61 18.89
N VAL A 99 -4.83 -7.57 19.37
CA VAL A 99 -3.56 -7.86 18.65
C VAL A 99 -3.68 -9.09 17.75
N ARG A 100 -4.45 -10.10 18.19
CA ARG A 100 -4.78 -11.32 17.45
C ARG A 100 -5.36 -11.09 16.05
N TYR A 101 -6.11 -10.01 15.87
CA TYR A 101 -6.85 -9.71 14.63
C TYR A 101 -6.24 -8.54 13.85
N MET A 102 -5.13 -7.97 14.33
CA MET A 102 -4.47 -6.88 13.63
C MET A 102 -3.82 -7.40 12.35
N GLN A 103 -4.09 -6.71 11.25
CA GLN A 103 -3.63 -7.07 9.93
C GLN A 103 -3.37 -5.82 9.09
N GLN A 104 -2.59 -6.00 8.03
CA GLN A 104 -2.43 -5.06 6.94
C GLN A 104 -3.14 -5.64 5.73
N ALA A 105 -4.15 -4.96 5.22
CA ALA A 105 -4.92 -5.43 4.07
C ALA A 105 -5.15 -4.32 3.06
N PHE A 106 -5.07 -4.66 1.78
CA PHE A 106 -5.47 -3.80 0.68
C PHE A 106 -6.41 -4.56 -0.24
N THR A 107 -7.43 -3.84 -0.70
CA THR A 107 -8.35 -4.33 -1.73
C THR A 107 -8.13 -3.51 -2.98
N LEU A 108 -7.79 -4.20 -4.07
CA LEU A 108 -7.51 -3.61 -5.37
C LEU A 108 -8.66 -3.87 -6.34
N VAL A 109 -8.92 -2.91 -7.23
CA VAL A 109 -9.86 -3.03 -8.35
C VAL A 109 -9.20 -2.55 -9.64
N GLY A 110 -9.68 -3.05 -10.79
CA GLY A 110 -9.14 -2.71 -12.11
C GLY A 110 -9.74 -1.46 -12.76
N CYS A 111 -10.85 -0.93 -12.25
CA CYS A 111 -11.57 0.19 -12.89
C CYS A 111 -11.92 -0.06 -14.37
N GLY A 112 -12.20 -1.31 -14.76
CA GLY A 112 -12.49 -1.72 -16.14
C GLY A 112 -11.26 -2.10 -16.97
N SER A 113 -10.07 -2.17 -16.36
CA SER A 113 -8.82 -2.61 -16.98
C SER A 113 -8.88 -4.10 -17.35
N GLY A 114 -8.64 -4.40 -18.63
CA GLY A 114 -8.60 -5.78 -19.11
C GLY A 114 -7.41 -6.56 -18.55
N SER A 115 -6.29 -5.87 -18.28
CA SER A 115 -5.13 -6.53 -17.65
C SER A 115 -5.40 -6.92 -16.20
N PHE A 116 -6.22 -6.16 -15.47
CA PHE A 116 -6.66 -6.55 -14.13
C PHE A 116 -7.63 -7.73 -14.16
N ASP A 117 -8.54 -7.77 -15.13
CA ASP A 117 -9.46 -8.91 -15.30
C ASP A 117 -8.67 -10.20 -15.58
N LEU A 118 -7.62 -10.14 -16.41
CA LEU A 118 -6.68 -11.25 -16.60
C LEU A 118 -5.96 -11.63 -15.29
N ALA A 119 -5.64 -10.67 -14.42
CA ALA A 119 -5.06 -11.00 -13.11
C ALA A 119 -6.07 -11.74 -12.20
N ILE A 120 -7.35 -11.38 -12.24
CA ILE A 120 -8.42 -12.12 -11.53
C ILE A 120 -8.52 -13.55 -12.07
N GLU A 121 -8.51 -13.72 -13.40
CA GLU A 121 -8.50 -15.04 -14.05
C GLU A 121 -7.26 -15.84 -13.65
N GLY A 122 -6.08 -15.21 -13.61
CA GLY A 122 -4.85 -15.85 -13.16
C GLY A 122 -4.90 -16.31 -11.70
N ALA A 123 -5.47 -15.49 -10.80
CA ALA A 123 -5.72 -15.90 -9.42
C ALA A 123 -6.68 -17.09 -9.32
N PHE A 124 -7.71 -17.13 -10.19
CA PHE A 124 -8.63 -18.25 -10.29
C PHE A 124 -7.92 -19.52 -10.78
N THR A 125 -7.10 -19.45 -11.83
CA THR A 125 -6.30 -20.59 -12.31
C THR A 125 -5.37 -21.14 -11.23
N ILE A 126 -4.74 -20.27 -10.44
CA ILE A 126 -3.91 -20.69 -9.30
C ILE A 126 -4.76 -21.40 -8.23
N ALA A 127 -5.95 -20.88 -7.93
CA ALA A 127 -6.87 -21.54 -7.01
C ALA A 127 -7.30 -22.92 -7.51
N GLU A 128 -7.62 -23.06 -8.80
CA GLU A 128 -7.97 -24.34 -9.41
C GLU A 128 -6.80 -25.33 -9.41
N TYR A 129 -5.57 -24.84 -9.58
CA TYR A 129 -4.38 -25.67 -9.42
C TYR A 129 -4.22 -26.17 -7.97
N LEU A 130 -4.40 -25.29 -6.98
CA LEU A 130 -4.33 -25.65 -5.56
C LEU A 130 -5.47 -26.59 -5.13
N SER A 131 -6.69 -26.41 -5.64
CA SER A 131 -7.86 -27.25 -5.30
C SER A 131 -7.69 -28.70 -5.78
N ARG A 132 -6.98 -28.91 -6.89
CA ARG A 132 -6.64 -30.26 -7.39
C ARG A 132 -5.66 -31.01 -6.49
N GLN A 133 -4.91 -30.28 -5.67
CA GLN A 133 -3.88 -30.82 -4.78
C GLN A 133 -4.37 -30.90 -3.33
N ASP A 134 -5.40 -30.13 -3.00
CA ASP A 134 -6.06 -30.09 -1.69
C ASP A 134 -7.58 -30.17 -1.90
N SER A 135 -8.12 -31.41 -1.88
CA SER A 135 -9.53 -31.69 -2.19
C SER A 135 -10.53 -31.06 -1.23
N ASP A 136 -10.08 -30.66 -0.03
CA ASP A 136 -10.90 -30.03 1.00
C ASP A 136 -10.91 -28.49 0.89
N MET A 137 -10.24 -27.94 -0.14
CA MET A 137 -10.22 -26.51 -0.39
C MET A 137 -11.55 -26.05 -1.00
N ALA A 138 -12.19 -25.09 -0.33
CA ALA A 138 -13.35 -24.41 -0.85
C ALA A 138 -13.01 -23.61 -2.12
N PRO A 139 -13.90 -23.53 -3.12
CA PRO A 139 -13.69 -22.74 -4.32
C PRO A 139 -13.36 -21.29 -3.99
N TRP A 140 -12.24 -20.79 -4.53
CA TRP A 140 -11.89 -19.38 -4.38
C TRP A 140 -12.78 -18.52 -5.27
N LYS A 141 -13.10 -17.32 -4.78
CA LYS A 141 -13.83 -16.31 -5.53
C LYS A 141 -13.22 -14.93 -5.26
N PRO A 142 -13.14 -14.05 -6.26
CA PRO A 142 -12.75 -12.66 -6.03
C PRO A 142 -13.76 -11.95 -5.12
N SER A 143 -13.29 -10.94 -4.40
CA SER A 143 -14.15 -10.07 -3.59
C SER A 143 -14.97 -9.15 -4.51
N ASN A 144 -16.18 -8.77 -4.08
CA ASN A 144 -17.01 -7.81 -4.80
C ASN A 144 -17.02 -6.46 -4.08
N ILE A 145 -16.68 -5.39 -4.80
CA ILE A 145 -16.75 -4.01 -4.31
C ILE A 145 -17.66 -3.21 -5.25
N GLY A 146 -18.94 -3.09 -4.86
CA GLY A 146 -19.97 -2.55 -5.74
C GLY A 146 -20.18 -3.48 -6.93
N HIS A 147 -19.92 -2.98 -8.14
CA HIS A 147 -20.01 -3.74 -9.39
C HIS A 147 -18.65 -4.25 -9.90
N ASN A 148 -17.56 -4.00 -9.17
CA ASN A 148 -16.22 -4.40 -9.59
C ASN A 148 -15.76 -5.64 -8.84
N LEU A 149 -15.14 -6.58 -9.58
CA LEU A 149 -14.33 -7.64 -8.99
C LEU A 149 -13.08 -7.04 -8.37
N ALA A 150 -12.61 -7.65 -7.29
CA ALA A 150 -11.52 -7.13 -6.49
C ALA A 150 -10.61 -8.24 -5.98
N ILE A 151 -9.32 -7.92 -5.87
CA ILE A 151 -8.31 -8.75 -5.22
C ILE A 151 -8.08 -8.17 -3.83
N GLU A 152 -8.34 -8.99 -2.81
CA GLU A 152 -8.03 -8.67 -1.43
C GLU A 152 -6.78 -9.42 -1.00
N ALA A 153 -5.71 -8.67 -0.74
CA ALA A 153 -4.46 -9.20 -0.20
C ALA A 153 -4.32 -8.71 1.25
N SER A 154 -4.04 -9.63 2.16
CA SER A 154 -3.93 -9.32 3.58
C SER A 154 -2.78 -10.07 4.23
N ASN A 155 -2.19 -9.47 5.25
CA ASN A 155 -1.16 -10.09 6.06
C ASN A 155 -1.38 -9.77 7.54
N ARG A 156 -1.18 -10.76 8.42
CA ARG A 156 -1.30 -10.54 9.87
C ARG A 156 -0.09 -9.77 10.37
N LEU A 157 -0.31 -8.87 11.32
CA LEU A 157 0.79 -8.16 11.96
C LEU A 157 1.50 -9.00 13.02
N PHE A 158 0.78 -9.95 13.61
CA PHE A 158 1.31 -10.82 14.64
C PHE A 158 0.78 -12.24 14.51
N VAL A 159 1.60 -13.20 14.95
CA VAL A 159 1.23 -14.60 15.11
C VAL A 159 1.32 -14.96 16.59
N LYS A 160 0.42 -15.84 17.05
CA LYS A 160 0.44 -16.31 18.43
C LYS A 160 1.62 -17.26 18.62
N GLN A 161 2.46 -16.98 19.61
CA GLN A 161 3.51 -17.91 20.02
C GLN A 161 2.88 -19.07 20.80
N THR A 162 3.22 -20.29 20.41
CA THR A 162 2.72 -21.51 21.06
C THR A 162 3.89 -22.42 21.38
N LYS A 163 3.73 -23.32 22.35
CA LYS A 163 4.79 -24.29 22.70
C LYS A 163 5.17 -25.22 21.54
N GLN A 164 4.27 -25.39 20.56
CA GLN A 164 4.46 -26.25 19.39
C GLN A 164 5.12 -25.51 18.21
N HIS A 165 5.00 -24.18 18.15
CA HIS A 165 5.55 -23.37 17.07
C HIS A 165 6.39 -22.22 17.65
N ASP A 166 7.70 -22.44 17.66
CA ASP A 166 8.67 -21.43 18.06
C ASP A 166 8.98 -20.52 16.87
N HIS A 167 8.10 -19.54 16.66
CA HIS A 167 8.30 -18.55 15.61
C HIS A 167 9.43 -17.59 15.99
N LYS A 168 10.41 -17.44 15.10
CA LYS A 168 11.51 -16.49 15.28
C LYS A 168 11.00 -15.05 15.15
N PRO A 169 11.11 -14.21 16.20
CA PRO A 169 10.68 -12.82 16.12
C PRO A 169 11.54 -12.03 15.14
N VAL A 170 10.90 -11.18 14.35
CA VAL A 170 11.53 -10.20 13.47
C VAL A 170 11.14 -8.80 13.95
N ALA A 171 12.08 -7.86 13.91
CA ALA A 171 11.80 -6.48 14.28
C ALA A 171 10.83 -5.83 13.28
N MET A 172 9.83 -5.11 13.79
CA MET A 172 8.94 -4.33 12.92
C MET A 172 9.70 -3.19 12.25
N ASP A 173 9.44 -3.01 10.97
CA ASP A 173 10.02 -1.94 10.19
C ASP A 173 9.41 -0.57 10.56
N ALA A 174 10.22 0.48 10.61
CA ALA A 174 9.76 1.85 10.87
C ALA A 174 8.72 2.35 9.86
N SER A 175 8.67 1.77 8.65
CA SER A 175 7.62 2.02 7.65
C SER A 175 6.22 1.61 8.09
N VAL A 176 6.12 0.67 9.03
CA VAL A 176 4.89 0.11 9.59
C VAL A 176 4.65 0.66 11.01
N ASP A 177 5.68 0.67 11.85
CA ASP A 177 5.60 1.13 13.24
C ASP A 177 6.63 2.23 13.57
N PRO A 178 6.46 3.45 13.03
CA PRO A 178 7.45 4.53 13.20
C PRO A 178 7.62 5.00 14.66
N HIS A 179 6.70 4.64 15.55
CA HIS A 179 6.69 5.05 16.95
C HIS A 179 6.84 3.90 17.95
N GLY A 180 7.04 2.66 17.47
CA GLY A 180 7.09 1.47 18.31
C GLY A 180 5.78 1.21 19.07
N THR A 181 4.64 1.71 18.57
CA THR A 181 3.34 1.56 19.22
C THR A 181 2.82 0.14 19.04
N LEU A 182 2.90 -0.40 17.82
CA LEU A 182 2.45 -1.77 17.53
C LEU A 182 3.34 -2.78 18.26
N GLN A 183 4.66 -2.57 18.24
CA GLN A 183 5.58 -3.46 18.94
C GLN A 183 5.31 -3.53 20.45
N LYS A 184 4.90 -2.41 21.07
CA LYS A 184 4.51 -2.37 22.49
C LYS A 184 3.19 -3.07 22.79
N MET A 185 2.33 -3.28 21.78
CA MET A 185 1.08 -4.02 21.94
C MET A 185 1.30 -5.53 21.98
N ALA A 186 2.42 -6.03 21.44
CA ALA A 186 2.79 -7.42 21.56
C ALA A 186 3.04 -7.77 23.04
N ASP A 187 2.12 -8.52 23.64
CA ASP A 187 2.10 -8.88 25.06
C ASP A 187 2.95 -10.13 25.40
N GLY A 188 3.95 -10.43 24.57
CA GLY A 188 4.78 -11.64 24.66
C GLY A 188 4.08 -12.93 24.23
N GLN A 189 2.76 -12.96 24.09
CA GLN A 189 2.03 -14.10 23.50
C GLN A 189 1.93 -14.01 21.99
N TYR A 190 2.19 -12.83 21.43
CA TYR A 190 2.14 -12.54 20.01
C TYR A 190 3.48 -12.01 19.53
N VAL A 191 3.95 -12.51 18.39
CA VAL A 191 5.24 -12.13 17.79
C VAL A 191 5.06 -11.72 16.34
N HIS A 192 5.84 -10.74 15.91
CA HIS A 192 5.98 -10.38 14.51
C HIS A 192 7.04 -11.29 13.88
N THR A 193 6.76 -11.89 12.73
CA THR A 193 7.63 -12.87 12.06
C THR A 193 7.90 -12.43 10.63
N GLU A 194 8.82 -13.09 9.91
CA GLU A 194 9.07 -12.79 8.48
C GLU A 194 7.78 -12.91 7.65
N ASP A 195 6.90 -13.84 8.00
CA ASP A 195 5.62 -13.99 7.33
C ASP A 195 4.69 -12.80 7.51
N CYS A 196 4.84 -12.02 8.59
CA CYS A 196 4.08 -10.81 8.86
C CYS A 196 4.62 -9.57 8.14
N VAL A 197 5.80 -9.65 7.52
CA VAL A 197 6.47 -8.49 6.93
C VAL A 197 5.79 -8.10 5.61
N VAL A 198 5.46 -6.82 5.48
CA VAL A 198 5.03 -6.17 4.24
C VAL A 198 5.99 -5.04 3.91
N ARG A 199 6.60 -5.09 2.73
CA ARG A 199 7.51 -4.03 2.26
C ARG A 199 6.77 -2.97 1.45
N TYR A 200 7.10 -1.70 1.66
CA TYR A 200 6.44 -0.58 1.01
C TYR A 200 7.44 0.22 0.19
N PHE A 201 7.08 0.53 -1.05
CA PHE A 201 7.92 1.25 -2.00
C PHE A 201 7.16 2.35 -2.72
N LYS A 202 7.89 3.33 -3.25
CA LYS A 202 7.42 4.34 -4.17
C LYS A 202 8.24 4.24 -5.45
N ARG A 203 7.57 4.15 -6.59
CA ARG A 203 8.20 4.33 -7.90
C ARG A 203 8.48 5.81 -8.10
N ASP A 204 9.73 6.15 -8.35
CA ASP A 204 10.15 7.48 -8.77
C ASP A 204 10.80 7.37 -10.15
N GLU A 205 10.50 8.34 -11.01
CA GLU A 205 11.08 8.43 -12.35
C GLU A 205 11.87 9.72 -12.43
N SER A 206 13.17 9.59 -12.73
CA SER A 206 14.06 10.73 -12.93
C SER A 206 13.77 11.45 -14.25
N GLN A 207 14.32 12.66 -14.42
CA GLN A 207 14.18 13.41 -15.68
C GLN A 207 14.72 12.65 -16.89
N ASP A 208 15.72 11.79 -16.67
CA ASP A 208 16.34 10.96 -17.71
C ASP A 208 15.56 9.66 -18.00
N GLY A 209 14.37 9.49 -17.40
CA GLY A 209 13.53 8.29 -17.54
C GLY A 209 14.02 7.08 -16.74
N THR A 210 15.05 7.23 -15.91
CA THR A 210 15.51 6.15 -15.03
C THR A 210 14.50 5.94 -13.90
N ILE A 211 13.99 4.72 -13.79
CA ILE A 211 13.05 4.29 -12.76
C ILE A 211 13.81 3.80 -11.53
N SER A 212 13.43 4.31 -10.36
CA SER A 212 13.95 3.86 -9.05
C SER A 212 12.79 3.49 -8.12
N TYR A 213 13.07 2.61 -7.16
CA TYR A 213 12.11 2.16 -6.16
C TYR A 213 12.63 2.50 -4.77
N ASN A 214 12.05 3.53 -4.17
CA ASN A 214 12.47 4.03 -2.87
C ASN A 214 11.56 3.47 -1.77
N LYS A 215 12.14 3.13 -0.62
CA LYS A 215 11.36 2.66 0.53
C LYS A 215 10.36 3.73 0.96
N ALA A 216 9.15 3.31 1.25
CA ALA A 216 8.04 4.18 1.63
C ALA A 216 7.42 3.74 2.96
N GLU A 217 6.68 4.64 3.60
CA GLU A 217 5.84 4.28 4.74
C GLU A 217 4.48 3.75 4.28
N SER A 218 3.93 2.79 5.01
CA SER A 218 2.58 2.24 4.79
C SER A 218 1.48 3.31 4.67
N GLY A 219 1.56 4.37 5.48
CA GLY A 219 0.59 5.46 5.50
C GLY A 219 0.69 6.45 4.32
N LEU A 220 1.67 6.28 3.43
CA LEU A 220 1.76 7.04 2.18
C LEU A 220 0.60 6.69 1.23
N PHE A 221 0.18 5.43 1.26
CA PHE A 221 -0.83 4.87 0.38
C PHE A 221 -2.23 5.32 0.79
N LYS A 222 -3.03 5.74 -0.20
CA LYS A 222 -4.41 6.22 -0.04
C LYS A 222 -5.34 5.50 -1.01
N ILE A 223 -6.62 5.50 -0.64
CA ILE A 223 -7.69 5.04 -1.53
C ILE A 223 -7.65 5.90 -2.81
N GLY A 224 -7.71 5.24 -3.96
CA GLY A 224 -7.58 5.84 -5.29
C GLY A 224 -6.14 5.88 -5.82
N ASP A 225 -5.12 5.52 -5.04
CA ASP A 225 -3.77 5.41 -5.59
C ASP A 225 -3.67 4.15 -6.48
N ILE A 226 -2.91 4.28 -7.56
CA ILE A 226 -2.53 3.17 -8.43
C ILE A 226 -1.26 2.53 -7.89
N VAL A 227 -1.30 1.21 -7.68
CA VAL A 227 -0.24 0.46 -7.02
C VAL A 227 0.09 -0.84 -7.76
N GLU A 228 1.28 -1.35 -7.51
CA GLU A 228 1.66 -2.75 -7.78
C GLU A 228 1.75 -3.50 -6.46
N ALA A 229 0.89 -4.49 -6.28
CA ALA A 229 0.97 -5.43 -5.17
C ALA A 229 1.80 -6.65 -5.57
N GLN A 230 2.68 -7.07 -4.67
CA GLN A 230 3.36 -8.36 -4.74
C GLN A 230 2.72 -9.29 -3.72
N CYS A 231 2.20 -10.41 -4.22
CA CYS A 231 1.35 -11.33 -3.47
C CYS A 231 1.86 -12.76 -3.58
N SER A 232 1.76 -13.50 -2.49
CA SER A 232 1.89 -14.96 -2.49
C SER A 232 0.57 -15.62 -2.15
N PHE A 233 0.51 -16.95 -2.28
CA PHE A 233 -0.72 -17.72 -2.13
C PHE A 233 -0.54 -18.83 -1.10
N ILE A 234 -1.51 -18.93 -0.20
CA ILE A 234 -1.51 -19.93 0.88
C ILE A 234 -2.89 -20.54 1.04
N VAL A 235 -2.95 -21.84 1.31
CA VAL A 235 -4.17 -22.55 1.70
C VAL A 235 -4.11 -22.83 3.18
N ILE A 236 -5.08 -22.29 3.92
CA ILE A 236 -5.18 -22.45 5.38
C ILE A 236 -6.51 -23.04 5.79
N PRO A 237 -6.56 -23.80 6.91
CA PRO A 237 -7.82 -24.24 7.49
C PRO A 237 -8.63 -23.06 8.03
N THR A 238 -9.94 -23.11 7.82
CA THR A 238 -10.91 -22.18 8.40
C THR A 238 -11.53 -22.75 9.67
N ARG A 239 -12.27 -21.91 10.42
CA ARG A 239 -12.97 -22.36 11.64
C ARG A 239 -14.02 -23.43 11.39
N SER A 240 -14.57 -23.52 10.18
CA SER A 240 -15.55 -24.56 9.80
C SER A 240 -14.89 -25.87 9.41
N GLY A 241 -13.55 -25.98 9.46
CA GLY A 241 -12.80 -27.16 9.03
C GLY A 241 -12.49 -27.19 7.53
N GLN A 242 -13.22 -26.43 6.71
CA GLN A 242 -12.89 -26.26 5.28
C GLN A 242 -11.58 -25.50 5.11
N ARG A 243 -10.85 -25.77 4.03
CA ARG A 243 -9.62 -25.04 3.70
C ARG A 243 -9.91 -23.94 2.69
N THR A 244 -9.18 -22.83 2.73
CA THR A 244 -9.41 -21.72 1.79
C THR A 244 -8.10 -21.10 1.35
N MET A 245 -8.02 -20.72 0.08
CA MET A 245 -6.91 -19.95 -0.45
C MET A 245 -7.00 -18.50 0.04
N LYS A 246 -5.88 -17.98 0.53
CA LYS A 246 -5.65 -16.58 0.83
C LYS A 246 -4.52 -16.02 -0.03
N ILE A 247 -4.68 -14.76 -0.40
CA ILE A 247 -3.67 -13.97 -1.07
C ILE A 247 -2.94 -13.16 0.01
N ILE A 248 -1.66 -13.46 0.20
CA ILE A 248 -0.81 -12.85 1.22
C ILE A 248 -0.04 -11.69 0.60
N LEU A 249 -0.12 -10.53 1.26
CA LEU A 249 0.60 -9.35 0.82
C LEU A 249 2.07 -9.42 1.24
N ARG A 250 2.99 -9.33 0.27
CA ARG A 250 4.45 -9.31 0.49
C ARG A 250 5.06 -7.93 0.28
N ALA A 251 4.62 -7.21 -0.74
CA ALA A 251 5.04 -5.83 -0.96
C ALA A 251 3.98 -4.98 -1.66
N MET A 252 4.05 -3.67 -1.47
CA MET A 252 3.19 -2.69 -2.13
C MET A 252 4.05 -1.56 -2.69
N THR A 253 3.87 -1.25 -3.97
CA THR A 253 4.60 -0.17 -4.64
C THR A 253 3.63 0.86 -5.16
N MET A 254 3.80 2.13 -4.77
CA MET A 254 3.01 3.22 -5.34
C MET A 254 3.52 3.53 -6.75
N LEU A 255 2.63 3.43 -7.74
CA LEU A 255 2.94 3.71 -9.15
C LEU A 255 2.49 5.11 -9.54
N ASN A 256 1.28 5.50 -9.13
CA ASN A 256 0.71 6.81 -9.44
C ASN A 256 -0.29 7.23 -8.35
N SER A 257 -0.18 8.46 -7.88
CA SER A 257 -1.08 9.04 -6.86
C SER A 257 -1.84 10.27 -7.36
N ASP A 258 -1.64 10.66 -8.62
CA ASP A 258 -2.15 11.93 -9.14
C ASP A 258 -3.66 11.88 -9.36
N PHE A 259 -4.20 10.73 -9.78
CA PHE A 259 -5.65 10.50 -9.87
C PHE A 259 -6.33 10.68 -8.51
N SER A 260 -5.77 10.07 -7.45
CA SER A 260 -6.32 10.17 -6.09
C SER A 260 -6.20 11.59 -5.53
N LYS A 261 -5.09 12.29 -5.82
CA LYS A 261 -4.86 13.68 -5.40
C LYS A 261 -5.82 14.63 -6.10
N ALA A 262 -5.96 14.52 -7.43
CA ALA A 262 -6.86 15.34 -8.22
C ALA A 262 -8.31 15.19 -7.76
N ALA A 263 -8.76 13.95 -7.54
CA ALA A 263 -10.10 13.66 -7.06
C ALA A 263 -10.36 14.24 -5.65
N ARG A 264 -9.39 14.12 -4.73
CA ARG A 264 -9.49 14.73 -3.39
C ARG A 264 -9.51 16.25 -3.44
N LEU A 265 -8.69 16.86 -4.30
CA LEU A 265 -8.67 18.31 -4.49
C LEU A 265 -9.99 18.82 -5.05
N ALA A 266 -10.57 18.12 -6.04
CA ALA A 266 -11.87 18.46 -6.61
C ALA A 266 -13.00 18.32 -5.58
N LEU A 267 -13.00 17.23 -4.79
CA LEU A 267 -13.95 17.04 -3.70
C LEU A 267 -13.86 18.17 -2.67
N TRP A 268 -12.64 18.51 -2.23
CA TRP A 268 -12.43 19.61 -1.28
C TRP A 268 -12.93 20.95 -1.82
N LYS A 269 -12.66 21.27 -3.10
CA LYS A 269 -13.18 22.48 -3.74
C LYS A 269 -14.71 22.52 -3.76
N ALA A 270 -15.35 21.39 -4.08
CA ALA A 270 -16.81 21.30 -4.11
C ALA A 270 -17.42 21.44 -2.70
N GLU A 271 -16.80 20.84 -1.68
CA GLU A 271 -17.25 20.97 -0.29
C GLU A 271 -17.09 22.42 0.22
N ALA A 272 -15.97 23.08 -0.08
CA ALA A 272 -15.73 24.48 0.31
C ALA A 272 -16.76 25.45 -0.29
N LEU A 273 -17.14 25.25 -1.56
CA LEU A 273 -18.20 26.04 -2.21
C LEU A 273 -19.58 25.83 -1.55
N ASN A 274 -19.88 24.61 -1.12
CA ASN A 274 -21.13 24.31 -0.41
C ASN A 274 -21.16 24.90 1.02
N THR A 275 -20.01 24.94 1.70
CA THR A 275 -19.88 25.56 3.04
C THR A 275 -19.99 27.09 2.98
N GLN A 276 -19.50 27.74 1.91
CA GLN A 276 -19.70 29.18 1.70
C GLN A 276 -21.18 29.57 1.56
N ASN A 277 -22.04 28.65 1.14
CA ASN A 277 -23.49 28.86 1.10
C ASN A 277 -24.20 28.63 2.44
N THR A 278 -23.52 28.18 3.51
CA THR A 278 -24.20 27.71 4.73
C THR A 278 -23.73 28.26 6.08
N MET A 279 -22.70 29.10 6.21
CA MET A 279 -22.38 29.75 7.51
C MET A 279 -21.84 31.19 7.41
N GLU A 280 -22.72 32.16 7.69
CA GLU A 280 -22.44 33.15 8.73
C GLU A 280 -22.31 32.42 10.09
N VAL A 281 -21.52 33.00 11.02
CA VAL A 281 -21.37 32.65 12.46
C VAL A 281 -20.17 31.75 12.86
N HIS A 282 -19.09 32.44 13.28
CA HIS A 282 -18.04 32.15 14.30
C HIS A 282 -17.20 30.84 14.25
N THR A 283 -15.89 30.78 14.58
CA THR A 283 -15.05 31.56 15.51
C THR A 283 -13.58 31.44 15.04
N LYS A 284 -12.82 32.54 15.01
CA LYS A 284 -11.41 32.52 14.58
C LYS A 284 -10.50 31.95 15.68
N ILE A 285 -10.03 30.71 15.52
CA ILE A 285 -8.83 30.24 16.23
C ILE A 285 -7.62 30.75 15.45
N ALA A 286 -6.91 31.73 15.99
CA ALA A 286 -5.72 32.30 15.39
C ALA A 286 -4.54 31.32 15.55
N HIS A 287 -4.22 30.58 14.49
CA HIS A 287 -2.92 29.93 14.38
C HIS A 287 -1.89 30.96 13.93
N ARG A 288 -0.92 31.28 14.78
CA ARG A 288 0.24 32.10 14.39
C ARG A 288 1.08 31.30 13.39
N ARG A 289 1.15 31.77 12.14
CA ARG A 289 2.03 31.25 11.10
C ARG A 289 3.26 32.12 11.04
N THR A 290 4.44 31.55 11.23
CA THR A 290 5.69 32.18 10.81
C THR A 290 5.80 31.93 9.30
N VAL A 291 5.90 33.00 8.51
CA VAL A 291 5.94 32.95 7.04
C VAL A 291 7.36 33.31 6.59
N GLY A 292 7.88 32.63 5.58
CA GLY A 292 9.29 32.63 5.16
C GLY A 292 9.90 33.95 4.64
N TYR A 293 9.30 35.11 4.94
CA TYR A 293 9.89 36.43 4.65
C TYR A 293 10.48 37.10 5.90
N GLU A 294 10.30 36.53 7.10
CA GLU A 294 10.98 37.02 8.31
C GLU A 294 12.49 36.70 8.31
N ALA A 295 12.97 35.82 7.42
CA ALA A 295 14.40 35.59 7.19
C ALA A 295 15.02 36.54 6.14
N ASP A 296 14.19 37.19 5.31
CA ASP A 296 14.67 38.14 4.29
C ASP A 296 14.76 39.57 4.85
N ALA A 297 14.05 39.87 5.95
CA ALA A 297 14.10 41.17 6.62
C ALA A 297 15.39 41.40 7.43
N GLU A 298 16.09 40.34 7.85
CA GLU A 298 17.37 40.46 8.55
C GLU A 298 18.56 40.68 7.59
N ALA A 299 18.35 40.58 6.28
CA ALA A 299 19.37 40.84 5.26
C ALA A 299 19.35 42.29 4.72
N GLU A 300 18.30 43.07 4.99
CA GLU A 300 18.21 44.48 4.57
C GLU A 300 18.83 45.46 5.59
N ASP A 301 18.96 45.07 6.86
CA ASP A 301 19.50 45.93 7.93
C ASP A 301 21.04 46.12 7.88
N ASP A 302 21.77 45.27 7.16
CA ASP A 302 23.24 45.35 7.10
C ASP A 302 23.79 46.33 6.05
N VAL A 303 22.99 46.71 5.05
CA VAL A 303 23.42 47.68 4.01
C VAL A 303 23.18 49.13 4.43
N ASP A 304 22.14 49.39 5.22
CA ASP A 304 21.76 50.74 5.66
C ASP A 304 22.59 51.26 6.84
N ILE A 305 23.14 50.35 7.67
CA ILE A 305 24.08 50.70 8.73
C ILE A 305 25.42 51.18 8.15
N MET A 306 25.87 50.64 7.00
CA MET A 306 27.07 51.14 6.30
C MET A 306 26.86 52.53 5.70
N ASN A 307 25.67 52.84 5.16
CA ASN A 307 25.42 54.10 4.45
C ASN A 307 25.15 55.32 5.36
N LYS A 308 24.66 55.13 6.60
CA LYS A 308 24.44 56.26 7.54
C LYS A 308 25.69 56.71 8.31
N ARG A 309 26.71 55.86 8.46
CA ARG A 309 28.03 56.26 9.02
C ARG A 309 28.82 57.21 8.12
N VAL A 310 28.46 57.35 6.85
CA VAL A 310 29.12 58.26 5.89
C VAL A 310 28.53 59.68 5.94
N LYS A 311 27.30 59.87 6.45
CA LYS A 311 26.66 61.20 6.57
C LYS A 311 26.97 61.95 7.87
N THR A 312 27.82 61.40 8.74
CA THR A 312 28.33 62.07 9.96
C THR A 312 29.52 62.99 9.69
N MET A 313 29.89 63.23 8.43
CA MET A 313 30.94 64.18 8.02
C MET A 313 30.37 65.25 7.07
N GLN A 314 29.53 66.15 7.58
CA GLN A 314 29.51 67.52 7.10
C GLN A 314 28.91 68.41 8.20
N VAL A 315 29.79 69.27 8.70
CA VAL A 315 29.71 70.12 9.88
C VAL A 315 29.34 71.54 9.46
N ASP A 316 28.58 72.22 10.33
CA ASP A 316 28.38 73.66 10.55
C ASP A 316 28.16 74.61 9.35
N SER A 317 27.15 75.49 9.48
CA SER A 317 27.36 76.94 9.69
C SER A 317 26.05 77.74 9.65
N ASN A 318 25.92 78.58 10.68
CA ASN A 318 25.05 79.76 10.90
C ASN A 318 23.60 79.55 11.34
#